data_AF-A0A1B6KB27-F1
#
_entry.id   AF-A0A1B6KB27-F1
#
_cell.length_a   1.000
_cell.length_b   1.000
_cell.length_c   1.000
_cell.angle_alpha   90.00
_cell.angle_beta   90.00
_cell.angle_gamma   90.00
#
_symmetry.space_group_name_H-M   'P 1'
#
loop_
_entity.id
_entity.type
_entity.pdbx_description
1 polymer ?
#
loop_
_entity_poly.entity_id
_entity_poly.type
_entity_poly.pdbx_seq_one_letter_code
_entity_poly.pdbx_strand_id
1 'polypeptide(L)'
;SVFTQYLSYFKSSLDRRLLDSLWNKYWVNTLSSSSLLTNADYTTGQIFDLSDKLEQSEAALGRGGLIVGLGGPESDKRTEDKLLKATKDSCKTTIEIIHGLMAQMIKDRLFNHIKVSKADV
;
A
#
# COMPACT_ATOMS: atom_id res chain seq x y z
N SER A 1 -30.86 -7.14 -3.12
CA SER A 1 -29.78 -7.41 -4.09
C SER A 1 -29.17 -6.11 -4.57
N VAL A 2 -27.92 -5.84 -4.22
CA VAL A 2 -27.15 -4.77 -4.86
C VAL A 2 -26.67 -5.34 -6.20
N PHE A 3 -27.24 -4.86 -7.30
CA PHE A 3 -26.80 -5.22 -8.64
C PHE A 3 -25.47 -4.50 -8.92
N THR A 4 -24.36 -5.22 -8.85
CA THR A 4 -23.08 -4.73 -9.39
C THR A 4 -23.11 -4.90 -10.90
N GLN A 5 -23.28 -3.80 -11.64
CA GLN A 5 -23.15 -3.83 -13.08
C GLN A 5 -21.66 -3.88 -13.46
N TYR A 6 -21.26 -4.90 -14.22
CA TYR A 6 -19.91 -5.02 -14.75
C TYR A 6 -19.61 -3.81 -15.63
N LEU A 7 -18.66 -2.97 -15.21
CA LEU A 7 -18.10 -1.91 -16.04
C LEU A 7 -17.29 -2.56 -17.18
N SER A 8 -17.93 -2.76 -18.33
CA SER A 8 -17.22 -3.15 -19.55
C SER A 8 -16.70 -1.90 -20.26
N TYR A 9 -15.37 -1.77 -20.32
CA TYR A 9 -14.71 -0.73 -21.10
C TYR A 9 -14.65 -1.16 -22.57
N PHE A 10 -15.50 -0.58 -23.42
CA PHE A 10 -15.37 -0.69 -24.88
C PHE A 10 -14.37 0.35 -25.36
N LYS A 11 -13.32 -0.09 -26.07
CA LYS A 11 -12.25 0.77 -26.58
C LYS A 11 -12.24 0.72 -28.10
N SER A 12 -12.50 1.84 -28.76
CA SER A 12 -12.46 1.94 -30.22
C SER A 12 -11.03 1.75 -30.75
N SER A 13 -10.88 1.36 -32.01
CA SER A 13 -9.57 1.28 -32.68
C SER A 13 -8.85 2.65 -32.70
N LEU A 14 -9.61 3.75 -32.71
CA LEU A 14 -9.12 5.11 -32.59
C LEU A 14 -8.57 5.40 -31.19
N ASP A 15 -9.29 5.02 -30.13
CA ASP A 15 -8.84 5.21 -28.73
C ASP A 15 -7.54 4.46 -28.45
N ARG A 16 -7.36 3.29 -29.10
CA ARG A 16 -6.12 2.52 -28.99
C ARG A 16 -4.93 3.25 -29.60
N ARG A 17 -5.11 3.85 -30.79
CA ARG A 17 -4.08 4.69 -31.44
C ARG A 17 -3.81 5.98 -30.66
N LEU A 18 -4.84 6.59 -30.10
CA LEU A 18 -4.71 7.82 -29.31
C LEU A 18 -3.93 7.56 -28.01
N LEU A 19 -4.21 6.46 -27.31
CA LEU A 19 -3.50 6.08 -26.09
C LEU A 19 -2.04 5.67 -26.35
N ASP A 20 -1.75 5.07 -27.50
CA ASP A 20 -0.38 4.78 -27.90
C ASP A 20 0.43 6.06 -28.17
N SER A 21 -0.18 7.05 -28.84
CA SER A 21 0.43 8.36 -29.04
C SER A 21 0.62 9.12 -27.72
N LEU A 22 -0.34 9.04 -26.80
CA LEU A 22 -0.20 9.61 -25.45
C LEU A 22 0.91 8.93 -24.67
N TRP A 23 1.00 7.60 -24.71
CA TRP A 23 2.07 6.86 -24.04
C TRP A 23 3.46 7.30 -24.53
N ASN A 24 3.63 7.43 -25.86
CA ASN A 24 4.86 7.95 -26.45
C ASN A 24 5.27 9.34 -25.95
N LYS A 25 4.30 10.18 -25.54
CA LYS A 25 4.57 11.54 -25.03
C LYS A 25 4.63 11.65 -23.50
N TYR A 26 3.96 10.77 -22.77
CA TYR A 26 3.76 10.87 -21.32
C TYR A 26 4.46 9.79 -20.50
N TRP A 27 5.17 8.84 -21.12
CA TRP A 27 5.88 7.77 -20.39
C TRP A 27 6.87 8.31 -19.35
N VAL A 28 7.51 9.47 -19.62
CA VAL A 28 8.43 10.13 -18.69
C VAL A 28 7.70 10.57 -17.42
N ASN A 29 6.48 11.09 -17.52
CA ASN A 29 5.68 11.49 -16.36
C ASN A 29 5.28 10.27 -15.53
N THR A 30 4.93 9.16 -16.18
CA THR A 30 4.65 7.89 -15.49
C THR A 30 5.87 7.41 -14.70
N LEU A 31 7.07 7.47 -15.30
CA LEU A 31 8.31 7.06 -14.66
C LEU A 31 8.80 8.04 -13.57
N SER A 32 8.57 9.34 -13.77
CA SER A 32 8.96 10.43 -12.85
C SER A 32 8.08 10.43 -11.60
N SER A 33 6.80 10.05 -11.73
CA SER A 33 5.84 10.07 -10.63
C SER A 33 6.34 9.33 -9.39
N SER A 34 6.03 9.89 -8.21
CA SER A 34 6.51 9.40 -6.92
C SER A 34 5.35 9.25 -5.96
N SER A 35 4.71 8.08 -5.96
CA SER A 35 3.56 7.79 -5.10
C SER A 35 3.88 7.95 -3.61
N LEU A 36 5.13 7.70 -3.19
CA LEU A 36 5.56 7.90 -1.80
C LEU A 36 5.56 9.37 -1.35
N LEU A 37 5.94 10.29 -2.23
CA LEU A 37 5.98 11.71 -1.90
C LEU A 37 4.58 12.32 -1.91
N THR A 38 3.74 11.93 -2.88
CA THR A 38 2.38 12.45 -3.00
C THR A 38 1.45 11.92 -1.90
N ASN A 39 1.67 10.69 -1.41
CA ASN A 39 0.80 10.06 -0.42
C ASN A 39 1.43 9.96 0.99
N ALA A 40 2.50 10.71 1.27
CA ALA A 40 3.25 10.61 2.53
C ALA A 40 2.37 10.82 3.77
N ASP A 41 1.48 11.81 3.74
CA ASP A 41 0.57 12.11 4.85
C ASP A 41 -0.45 10.99 5.07
N TYR A 42 -0.96 10.41 3.97
CA TYR A 42 -1.88 9.26 4.04
C TYR A 42 -1.19 8.04 4.63
N THR A 43 0.04 7.72 4.18
CA THR A 43 0.82 6.61 4.73
C THR A 43 1.11 6.82 6.22
N THR A 44 1.48 8.04 6.61
CA THR A 44 1.69 8.41 8.01
C THR A 44 0.42 8.20 8.84
N GLY A 45 -0.72 8.65 8.34
CA GLY A 45 -2.02 8.44 8.99
C GLY A 45 -2.39 6.95 9.13
N GLN A 46 -2.14 6.14 8.10
CA GLN A 46 -2.36 4.69 8.14
C GLN A 46 -1.47 3.99 9.18
N ILE A 47 -0.24 4.48 9.39
CA ILE A 47 0.66 3.97 10.43
C ILE A 47 0.16 4.36 11.82
N PHE A 48 -0.33 5.58 12.02
CA PHE A 48 -0.94 5.99 13.29
C PHE A 48 -2.19 5.17 13.63
N ASP A 49 -3.13 5.02 12.69
CA ASP A 49 -4.33 4.19 12.89
C ASP A 49 -3.97 2.73 13.17
N LEU A 50 -2.94 2.21 12.51
CA LEU A 50 -2.42 0.87 12.79
C LEU A 50 -1.86 0.75 14.22
N SER A 51 -1.12 1.76 14.67
CA SER A 51 -0.59 1.81 16.04
C SER A 51 -1.71 1.79 17.07
N ASP A 52 -2.74 2.62 16.89
CA ASP A 52 -3.91 2.67 17.78
C ASP A 52 -4.67 1.34 17.80
N LYS A 53 -4.84 0.70 16.64
CA LYS A 53 -5.46 -0.63 16.53
C LYS A 53 -4.65 -1.71 17.26
N LEU A 54 -3.32 -1.62 17.20
CA LEU A 54 -2.43 -2.57 17.86
C LEU A 54 -2.49 -2.39 19.38
N GLU A 55 -2.42 -1.16 19.88
CA GLU A 55 -2.56 -0.84 21.31
C GLU A 55 -3.93 -1.29 21.86
N GLN A 56 -5.01 -1.07 21.11
CA GLN A 56 -6.35 -1.55 21.50
C GLN A 56 -6.43 -3.09 21.54
N SER A 57 -5.74 -3.75 20.63
CA SER A 57 -5.71 -5.21 20.56
C SER A 57 -4.86 -5.80 21.69
N GLU A 58 -3.74 -5.17 22.02
CA GLU A 58 -2.90 -5.50 23.18
C GLU A 58 -3.65 -5.26 24.49
N ALA A 59 -4.33 -4.12 24.64
CA ALA A 59 -5.14 -3.82 25.83
C ALA A 59 -6.31 -4.81 26.01
N ALA A 60 -6.87 -5.33 24.90
CA ALA A 60 -7.87 -6.38 24.94
C ALA A 60 -7.28 -7.73 25.38
N LEU A 61 -6.07 -8.09 24.93
CA LEU A 61 -5.35 -9.27 25.40
C LEU A 61 -4.93 -9.16 26.88
N GLY A 62 -4.41 -8.01 27.30
CA GLY A 62 -3.92 -7.77 28.66
C GLY A 62 -5.03 -7.79 29.71
N ARG A 63 -6.23 -7.28 29.37
CA ARG A 63 -7.43 -7.44 30.21
C ARG A 63 -8.03 -8.84 30.10
N GLY A 64 -7.89 -9.50 28.95
CA GLY A 64 -8.23 -10.91 28.75
C GLY A 64 -7.46 -11.80 29.72
N GLY A 65 -6.14 -11.67 29.82
CA GLY A 65 -5.29 -12.50 30.69
C GLY A 65 -5.65 -12.47 32.19
N LEU A 66 -6.22 -11.37 32.69
CA LEU A 66 -6.70 -11.25 34.08
C LEU A 66 -8.15 -11.72 34.26
N ILE A 67 -8.93 -11.81 33.18
CA ILE A 67 -10.32 -12.29 33.14
C ILE A 67 -10.43 -13.72 32.55
N VAL A 68 -9.34 -14.35 32.08
CA VAL A 68 -9.32 -15.74 31.56
C VAL A 68 -9.76 -16.77 32.63
N GLY A 69 -9.84 -16.39 33.91
CA GLY A 69 -10.52 -17.18 34.94
C GLY A 69 -12.05 -17.03 35.02
N LEU A 70 -12.65 -16.03 34.37
CA LEU A 70 -14.04 -15.57 34.56
C LEU A 70 -14.82 -15.24 33.25
N GLY A 71 -14.15 -15.06 32.11
CA GLY A 71 -14.75 -14.71 30.81
C GLY A 71 -14.80 -15.89 29.85
N GLY A 72 -15.99 -16.21 29.33
CA GLY A 72 -16.20 -17.37 28.44
C GLY A 72 -15.55 -17.25 27.04
N PRO A 73 -15.55 -18.34 26.26
CA PRO A 73 -14.82 -18.48 24.98
C PRO A 73 -15.22 -17.49 23.86
N GLU A 74 -16.24 -16.67 24.04
CA GLU A 74 -16.64 -15.63 23.07
C GLU A 74 -15.76 -14.37 23.14
N SER A 75 -15.21 -14.01 24.31
CA SER A 75 -14.37 -12.81 24.45
C SER A 75 -12.97 -12.98 23.85
N ASP A 76 -12.43 -14.20 23.90
CA ASP A 76 -11.13 -14.52 23.30
C ASP A 76 -11.18 -14.46 21.77
N LYS A 77 -12.19 -15.09 21.15
CA LYS A 77 -12.36 -15.08 19.68
C LYS A 77 -12.47 -13.67 19.12
N ARG A 78 -13.20 -12.79 19.79
CA ARG A 78 -13.37 -11.39 19.37
C ARG A 78 -12.06 -10.59 19.47
N THR A 79 -11.17 -10.97 20.37
CA THR A 79 -9.85 -10.32 20.56
C THR A 79 -8.85 -10.80 19.51
N GLU A 80 -8.84 -12.10 19.24
CA GLU A 80 -8.07 -12.73 18.17
C GLU A 80 -8.44 -12.13 16.79
N ASP A 81 -9.73 -11.92 16.52
CA ASP A 81 -10.22 -11.30 15.28
C ASP A 81 -9.70 -9.87 15.07
N LYS A 82 -9.56 -9.08 16.14
CA LYS A 82 -9.03 -7.70 16.07
C LYS A 82 -7.54 -7.68 15.72
N LEU A 83 -6.76 -8.57 16.32
CA LEU A 83 -5.33 -8.73 15.99
C LEU A 83 -5.15 -9.17 14.55
N LEU A 84 -5.90 -10.17 14.10
CA LEU A 84 -5.87 -10.64 12.72
C LEU A 84 -6.20 -9.53 11.72
N LYS A 85 -7.14 -8.64 12.06
CA LYS A 85 -7.47 -7.46 11.27
C LYS A 85 -6.31 -6.46 11.25
N ALA A 86 -5.71 -6.15 12.40
CA ALA A 86 -4.54 -5.27 12.48
C ALA A 86 -3.36 -5.81 11.65
N THR A 87 -3.10 -7.13 11.69
CA THR A 87 -2.07 -7.77 10.86
C THR A 87 -2.35 -7.61 9.37
N LYS A 88 -3.59 -7.78 8.93
CA LYS A 88 -3.98 -7.57 7.52
C LYS A 88 -3.80 -6.11 7.09
N ASP A 89 -4.24 -5.17 7.91
CA ASP A 89 -4.09 -3.73 7.66
C ASP A 89 -2.60 -3.34 7.56
N SER A 90 -1.76 -3.87 8.46
CA SER A 90 -0.31 -3.68 8.45
C SER A 90 0.34 -4.21 7.16
N CYS A 91 -0.02 -5.43 6.74
CA CYS A 91 0.51 -6.02 5.52
C CYS A 91 0.14 -5.19 4.28
N LYS A 92 -1.11 -4.72 4.20
CA LYS A 92 -1.56 -3.84 3.12
C LYS A 92 -0.75 -2.54 3.05
N THR A 93 -0.60 -1.84 4.17
CA THR A 93 0.20 -0.59 4.24
C THR A 93 1.65 -0.84 3.84
N THR A 94 2.24 -1.95 4.30
CA THR A 94 3.62 -2.33 3.96
C THR A 94 3.80 -2.56 2.46
N ILE A 95 2.86 -3.25 1.81
CA ILE A 95 2.88 -3.49 0.36
C ILE A 95 2.82 -2.17 -0.42
N GLU A 96 1.97 -1.23 -0.01
CA GLU A 96 1.87 0.09 -0.66
C GLU A 96 3.20 0.87 -0.56
N ILE A 97 3.85 0.84 0.61
CA ILE A 97 5.16 1.46 0.82
C ILE A 97 6.23 0.79 -0.07
N ILE A 98 6.26 -0.54 -0.11
CA ILE A 98 7.22 -1.31 -0.93
C ILE A 98 7.06 -0.97 -2.42
N HIS A 99 5.83 -0.89 -2.93
CA HIS A 99 5.59 -0.46 -4.32
C HIS A 99 6.17 0.93 -4.61
N GLY A 100 5.95 1.86 -3.70
CA GLY A 100 6.51 3.20 -3.81
C GLY A 100 8.04 3.22 -3.77
N LEU A 101 8.66 2.39 -2.91
CA LEU A 101 10.11 2.25 -2.80
C LEU A 101 10.72 1.63 -4.06
N MET A 102 10.09 0.57 -4.60
CA MET A 102 10.53 -0.05 -5.86
C MET A 102 10.58 0.97 -7.01
N ALA A 103 9.59 1.86 -7.11
CA ALA A 103 9.59 2.93 -8.10
C ALA A 103 10.76 3.91 -7.91
N GLN A 104 11.13 4.25 -6.67
CA GLN A 104 12.32 5.08 -6.41
C GLN A 104 13.62 4.35 -6.73
N MET A 105 13.72 3.07 -6.37
CA MET A 105 14.91 2.26 -6.66
C MET A 105 15.16 2.13 -8.17
N ILE A 106 14.10 1.93 -8.96
CA ILE A 106 14.20 1.89 -10.42
C ILE A 106 14.67 3.24 -10.96
N LYS A 107 14.10 4.35 -10.49
CA LYS A 107 14.55 5.71 -10.88
C LYS A 107 16.02 5.94 -10.51
N ASP A 108 16.41 5.59 -9.30
CA ASP A 108 17.78 5.76 -8.82
C ASP A 108 18.77 4.94 -9.65
N ARG A 109 18.44 3.68 -9.98
CA ARG A 109 19.26 2.84 -10.86
C ARG A 109 19.33 3.35 -12.30
N LEU A 110 18.24 3.87 -12.84
CA LEU A 110 18.18 4.37 -14.22
C LEU A 110 18.92 5.70 -14.40
N PHE A 111 18.85 6.60 -13.42
CA PHE A 111 19.33 7.99 -13.60
C PHE A 111 20.53 8.36 -12.73
N ASN A 112 20.65 7.81 -11.51
CA ASN A 112 21.71 8.23 -10.56
C ASN A 112 22.94 7.30 -10.58
N HIS A 113 22.79 6.08 -11.09
CA HIS A 113 23.89 5.11 -11.21
C HIS A 113 24.64 5.16 -12.55
N ILE A 114 24.25 6.03 -13.48
CA ILE A 114 25.04 6.33 -14.69
C ILE A 114 26.13 7.33 -14.30
N LYS A 115 27.06 6.92 -13.42
CA LYS A 115 28.32 7.65 -13.30
C LYS A 115 29.10 7.31 -14.57
N VAL A 116 29.33 8.34 -15.39
CA VAL A 116 30.29 8.30 -16.49
C VAL A 116 31.57 7.68 -15.94
N SER A 117 31.93 6.50 -16.45
CA SER A 117 33.32 6.04 -16.34
C SER A 117 34.12 7.10 -17.05
N LYS A 118 34.70 8.02 -16.26
CA LYS A 118 35.66 8.98 -16.78
C LYS A 118 36.75 8.12 -17.41
N ALA A 119 36.88 8.24 -18.73
CA ALA A 119 37.92 7.59 -19.48
C ALA A 119 39.26 8.00 -18.87
N ASP A 120 40.05 7.02 -18.45
CA ASP A 120 41.48 7.24 -18.28
C ASP A 120 42.11 7.05 -19.67
N VAL A 121 42.39 8.21 -20.27
CA VAL A 121 43.30 8.42 -21.41
C VAL A 121 44.74 8.25 -20.93
#